data_AF-A0A9D6TRG6-F1
#
_entry.id   AF-A0A9D6TRG6-F1
#
_cell.length_a   1.000
_cell.length_b   1.000
_cell.length_c   1.000
_cell.angle_alpha   90.00
_cell.angle_beta   90.00
_cell.angle_gamma   90.00
#
_symmetry.space_group_name_H-M   'P 1'
#
loop_
_entity.id
_entity.type
_entity.pdbx_description
1 polymer ?
#
loop_
_entity_poly.entity_id
_entity_poly.type
_entity_poly.pdbx_seq_one_letter_code
_entity_poly.pdbx_strand_id
1 'polypeptide(L)'
;MAHWRVWIGAAAVALLAWLEVAAGAGPWTAPLPTDKVENGVNWTSQFMYARGVGVAPPTATSPEHARALAVTAGTALARQELLAIARGVAIDGRTTVQALMVTSAITEARVSGVIRGAQVVETRDLGGGAVEVTVAVPATGEFADVVLPRPAGPKPPAPVAAPAPAPAPVPPVLYSGLVIDARGLGVRPAMAPKVVSEGGQEIYGFSVVDRNWVVQQGMVGYSKDPGAARAHERVADRPLIVKAVAAAGASKTDVVISNDDAKLLLGSGPHLAFLEKARVMFVVD
;
A
#
# COMPACT_ATOMS: atom_id res chain seq x y z
N MET A 1 -49.73 -62.18 11.89
CA MET A 1 -50.54 -60.95 11.78
C MET A 1 -49.60 -59.76 11.90
N ALA A 2 -49.91 -58.69 11.16
CA ALA A 2 -49.18 -57.41 11.00
C ALA A 2 -48.50 -56.89 12.29
N HIS A 3 -47.44 -56.07 12.27
CA HIS A 3 -47.44 -54.70 11.75
C HIS A 3 -46.00 -54.26 11.38
N TRP A 4 -45.80 -53.80 10.14
CA TRP A 4 -44.62 -53.03 9.70
C TRP A 4 -44.82 -51.58 10.10
N ARG A 5 -43.79 -50.96 10.69
CA ARG A 5 -43.78 -49.53 10.95
C ARG A 5 -42.35 -48.99 10.89
N VAL A 6 -42.20 -47.97 10.01
CA VAL A 6 -41.27 -46.83 10.04
C VAL A 6 -39.79 -47.17 9.67
N TRP A 7 -39.04 -46.41 8.86
CA TRP A 7 -39.01 -44.98 8.56
C TRP A 7 -38.54 -44.69 7.12
N ILE A 8 -39.21 -43.75 6.44
CA ILE A 8 -38.67 -43.07 5.26
C ILE A 8 -37.60 -42.10 5.79
N GLY A 9 -36.33 -42.38 5.51
CA GLY A 9 -35.24 -41.44 5.78
C GLY A 9 -35.44 -40.18 4.95
N ALA A 10 -35.72 -39.06 5.62
CA ALA A 10 -35.71 -37.74 5.01
C ALA A 10 -34.30 -37.43 4.52
N ALA A 11 -34.11 -37.35 3.20
CA ALA A 11 -32.90 -36.82 2.60
C ALA A 11 -32.85 -35.31 2.89
N ALA A 12 -32.12 -34.93 3.93
CA ALA A 12 -31.75 -33.55 4.18
C ALA A 12 -30.76 -33.12 3.09
N VAL A 13 -31.27 -32.47 2.05
CA VAL A 13 -30.44 -31.76 1.08
C VAL A 13 -29.88 -30.54 1.80
N ALA A 14 -28.66 -30.66 2.31
CA ALA A 14 -27.88 -29.55 2.82
C ALA A 14 -27.52 -28.65 1.62
N LEU A 15 -28.34 -27.63 1.37
CA LEU A 15 -28.00 -26.53 0.48
C LEU A 15 -26.88 -25.73 1.16
N LEU A 16 -25.63 -26.11 0.88
CA LEU A 16 -24.46 -25.28 1.16
C LEU A 16 -24.53 -24.09 0.20
N ALA A 17 -25.22 -23.03 0.62
CA ALA A 17 -25.11 -21.72 0.01
C ALA A 17 -23.68 -21.23 0.26
N TRP A 18 -22.82 -21.38 -0.74
CA TRP A 18 -21.55 -20.67 -0.80
C TRP A 18 -21.88 -19.18 -0.90
N LEU A 19 -21.77 -18.48 0.23
CA LEU A 19 -21.72 -17.03 0.19
C LEU A 19 -20.35 -16.69 -0.40
N GLU A 20 -20.31 -16.43 -1.72
CA GLU A 20 -19.23 -15.63 -2.28
C GLU A 20 -19.27 -14.30 -1.55
N VAL A 21 -18.36 -14.13 -0.58
CA VAL A 21 -18.00 -12.81 -0.09
C VAL A 21 -17.38 -12.12 -1.30
N ALA A 22 -18.21 -11.42 -2.06
CA ALA A 22 -17.74 -10.38 -2.95
C ALA A 22 -16.87 -9.47 -2.09
N ALA A 23 -15.56 -9.47 -2.34
CA ALA A 23 -14.61 -8.51 -1.78
C ALA A 23 -14.89 -7.13 -2.39
N GLY A 24 -16.09 -6.60 -2.14
CA GLY A 24 -16.50 -5.25 -2.44
C GLY A 24 -16.32 -4.42 -1.19
N ALA A 25 -15.33 -3.52 -1.22
CA ALA A 25 -15.11 -2.37 -0.36
C ALA A 25 -16.01 -2.28 0.90
N GLY A 26 -15.72 -3.09 1.92
CA GLY A 26 -16.16 -2.77 3.27
C GLY A 26 -15.50 -1.46 3.72
N PRO A 27 -16.10 -0.68 4.63
CA PRO A 27 -15.42 0.50 5.19
C PRO A 27 -14.11 0.03 5.81
N TRP A 28 -12.98 0.49 5.26
CA TRP A 28 -11.69 0.31 5.90
C TRP A 28 -11.76 0.92 7.30
N THR A 29 -11.16 0.26 8.28
CA THR A 29 -11.01 0.80 9.63
C THR A 29 -9.58 1.27 9.77
N ALA A 30 -9.37 2.58 9.84
CA ALA A 30 -8.02 3.10 10.01
C ALA A 30 -7.51 2.83 11.43
N PRO A 31 -6.27 2.32 11.59
CA PRO A 31 -5.67 2.18 12.91
C PRO A 31 -5.34 3.57 13.47
N LEU A 32 -5.27 3.68 14.80
CA LEU A 32 -4.78 4.90 15.44
C LEU A 32 -3.34 5.20 14.97
N PRO A 33 -2.96 6.47 14.82
CA PRO A 33 -1.60 6.83 14.45
C PRO A 33 -0.62 6.30 15.50
N THR A 34 0.45 5.66 15.04
CA THR A 34 1.54 5.17 15.90
C THR A 34 2.76 6.10 15.81
N ASP A 35 3.80 5.79 16.57
CA ASP A 35 5.14 6.40 16.50
C ASP A 35 5.84 6.24 15.13
N LYS A 36 5.32 5.36 14.26
CA LYS A 36 5.85 5.07 12.91
C LYS A 36 5.34 6.02 11.82
N VAL A 37 4.61 7.08 12.19
CA VAL A 37 4.11 8.08 11.25
C VAL A 37 5.24 9.05 10.91
N GLU A 38 5.69 9.04 9.65
CA GLU A 38 6.73 9.93 9.13
C GLU A 38 6.10 10.93 8.16
N ASN A 39 6.21 12.23 8.47
CA ASN A 39 5.60 13.31 7.66
C ASN A 39 4.10 13.06 7.37
N GLY A 40 3.38 12.52 8.35
CA GLY A 40 1.95 12.22 8.21
C GLY A 40 1.63 10.89 7.53
N VAL A 41 2.62 10.06 7.17
CA VAL A 41 2.38 8.75 6.55
C VAL A 41 2.97 7.63 7.39
N ASN A 42 2.16 6.62 7.71
CA ASN A 42 2.64 5.35 8.22
C ASN A 42 2.80 4.38 7.05
N TRP A 43 4.04 4.20 6.59
CA TRP A 43 4.35 3.33 5.46
C TRP A 43 4.29 1.84 5.78
N THR A 44 4.28 1.46 7.05
CA THR A 44 4.06 0.05 7.44
C THR A 44 2.57 -0.29 7.33
N SER A 45 1.67 0.55 7.86
CA SER A 45 0.23 0.32 7.76
C SER A 45 -0.40 0.87 6.46
N GLN A 46 0.34 1.66 5.68
CA GLN A 46 -0.10 2.32 4.46
C GLN A 46 -1.27 3.31 4.69
N PHE A 47 -1.22 4.07 5.79
CA PHE A 47 -2.20 5.12 6.09
C PHE A 47 -1.56 6.50 6.16
N MET A 48 -2.26 7.50 5.64
CA MET A 48 -1.95 8.91 5.85
C MET A 48 -2.83 9.47 6.97
N TYR A 49 -2.25 10.32 7.81
CA TYR A 49 -2.87 10.90 8.99
C TYR A 49 -2.64 12.40 9.02
N ALA A 50 -3.63 13.14 9.52
CA ALA A 50 -3.49 14.56 9.79
C ALA A 50 -4.33 14.96 11.01
N ARG A 51 -3.90 16.03 11.68
CA ARG A 51 -4.58 16.59 12.85
C ARG A 51 -5.09 17.98 12.54
N GLY A 52 -6.22 18.34 13.14
CA GLY A 52 -6.78 19.68 13.07
C GLY A 52 -7.48 20.04 14.38
N VAL A 53 -7.28 21.27 14.83
CA VAL A 53 -7.88 21.77 16.08
C VAL A 53 -9.02 22.70 15.74
N GLY A 54 -10.25 22.33 16.12
CA GLY A 54 -11.42 23.18 16.01
C GLY A 54 -11.78 23.80 17.33
N VAL A 55 -12.30 25.02 17.29
CA VAL A 55 -12.79 25.76 18.46
C VAL A 55 -14.25 26.10 18.24
N ALA A 56 -15.07 25.87 19.26
CA ALA A 56 -16.48 26.21 19.20
C ALA A 56 -16.69 27.73 19.06
N PRO A 57 -17.57 28.20 18.17
CA PRO A 57 -17.88 29.61 18.08
C PRO A 57 -18.70 30.06 19.32
N PRO A 58 -18.65 31.37 19.66
CA PRO A 58 -19.44 31.92 20.77
C PRO A 58 -20.96 31.78 20.59
N THR A 59 -21.43 31.50 19.37
CA THR A 59 -22.84 31.32 19.02
C THR A 59 -23.39 29.94 19.38
N ALA A 60 -22.55 29.03 19.88
CA ALA A 60 -22.99 27.72 20.33
C ALA A 60 -24.00 27.83 21.49
N THR A 61 -25.11 27.11 21.39
CA THR A 61 -26.25 27.24 22.30
C THR A 61 -26.20 26.28 23.50
N SER A 62 -25.33 25.28 23.47
CA SER A 62 -25.09 24.33 24.57
C SER A 62 -23.67 23.76 24.50
N PRO A 63 -23.17 23.12 25.56
CA PRO A 63 -21.87 22.44 25.54
C PRO A 63 -21.76 21.35 24.46
N GLU A 64 -22.82 20.59 24.23
CA GLU A 64 -22.88 19.54 23.20
C GLU A 64 -22.86 20.16 21.79
N HIS A 65 -23.61 21.23 21.57
CA HIS A 65 -23.59 21.98 20.32
C HIS A 65 -22.21 22.59 20.07
N ALA A 66 -21.58 23.17 21.11
CA ALA A 66 -20.23 23.70 21.05
C ALA A 66 -19.22 22.62 20.63
N ARG A 67 -19.27 21.45 21.30
CA ARG A 67 -18.41 20.31 20.95
C ARG A 67 -18.62 19.85 19.51
N ALA A 68 -19.87 19.72 19.06
CA ALA A 68 -20.18 19.29 17.69
C ALA A 68 -19.62 20.25 16.63
N LEU A 69 -19.71 21.57 16.87
CA LEU A 69 -19.13 22.58 15.99
C LEU A 69 -17.60 22.54 16.02
N ALA A 70 -16.99 22.40 17.21
CA ALA A 70 -15.55 22.25 17.34
C ALA A 70 -15.01 21.01 16.61
N VAL A 71 -15.67 19.85 16.73
CA VAL A 71 -15.31 18.63 16.00
C VAL A 71 -15.43 18.85 14.49
N THR A 72 -16.49 19.53 14.04
CA THR A 72 -16.70 19.82 12.61
C THR A 72 -15.60 20.72 12.06
N ALA A 73 -15.24 21.79 12.78
CA ALA A 73 -14.15 22.69 12.42
C ALA A 73 -12.79 21.97 12.44
N GLY A 74 -12.51 21.18 13.47
CA GLY A 74 -11.28 20.40 13.59
C GLY A 74 -11.14 19.39 12.45
N THR A 75 -12.23 18.71 12.10
CA THR A 75 -12.27 17.78 10.96
C THR A 75 -11.96 18.49 9.64
N ALA A 76 -12.52 19.69 9.42
CA ALA A 76 -12.26 20.47 8.20
C ALA A 76 -10.78 20.86 8.09
N LEU A 77 -10.18 21.34 9.18
CA LEU A 77 -8.75 21.69 9.24
C LEU A 77 -7.85 20.46 9.08
N ALA A 78 -8.20 19.34 9.72
CA ALA A 78 -7.45 18.10 9.60
C ALA A 78 -7.44 17.60 8.14
N ARG A 79 -8.55 17.74 7.41
CA ARG A 79 -8.62 17.38 5.98
C ARG A 79 -7.79 18.30 5.09
N GLN A 80 -7.70 19.59 5.42
CA GLN A 80 -6.82 20.51 4.70
C GLN A 80 -5.34 20.13 4.88
N GLU A 81 -4.95 19.83 6.11
CA GLU A 81 -3.61 19.35 6.42
C GLU A 81 -3.32 18.00 5.76
N LEU A 82 -4.30 17.08 5.75
CA LEU A 82 -4.17 15.80 5.06
C LEU A 82 -3.92 15.97 3.56
N LEU A 83 -4.55 16.96 2.92
CA LEU A 83 -4.29 17.27 1.51
C LEU A 83 -2.87 17.80 1.30
N ALA A 84 -2.35 18.62 2.23
CA ALA A 84 -0.97 19.10 2.18
C ALA A 84 0.03 17.94 2.32
N ILE A 85 -0.21 17.02 3.26
CA ILE A 85 0.56 15.79 3.43
C ILE A 85 0.51 14.93 2.17
N ALA A 86 -0.70 14.68 1.64
CA ALA A 86 -0.90 13.89 0.42
C ALA A 86 -0.13 14.46 -0.77
N ARG A 87 -0.10 15.79 -0.93
CA ARG A 87 0.69 16.48 -1.97
C ARG A 87 2.20 16.22 -1.86
N GLY A 88 2.71 16.12 -0.63
CA GLY A 88 4.11 15.83 -0.35
C GLY A 88 4.52 14.37 -0.58
N VAL A 89 3.57 13.45 -0.76
CA VAL A 89 3.85 12.03 -0.97
C VAL A 89 4.59 11.82 -2.30
N ALA A 90 5.71 11.09 -2.22
CA ALA A 90 6.44 10.63 -3.40
C ALA A 90 5.70 9.47 -4.06
N ILE A 91 5.41 9.61 -5.36
CA ILE A 91 4.89 8.51 -6.18
C ILE A 91 6.06 7.60 -6.54
N ASP A 92 7.14 8.16 -7.07
CA ASP A 92 8.37 7.46 -7.45
C ASP A 92 9.60 8.37 -7.28
N GLY A 93 10.77 7.92 -7.77
CA GLY A 93 12.03 8.64 -7.64
C GLY A 93 12.09 10.00 -8.34
N ARG A 94 11.06 10.39 -9.10
CA ARG A 94 11.02 11.64 -9.88
C ARG A 94 9.73 12.44 -9.69
N THR A 95 8.67 11.83 -9.19
CA THR A 95 7.31 12.40 -9.22
C THR A 95 6.69 12.41 -7.83
N THR A 96 6.10 13.54 -7.44
CA THR A 96 5.24 13.65 -6.25
C THR A 96 3.78 13.76 -6.64
N VAL A 97 2.87 13.53 -5.70
CA VAL A 97 1.43 13.74 -5.92
C VAL A 97 1.14 15.18 -6.30
N GLN A 98 1.80 16.16 -5.67
CA GLN A 98 1.69 17.56 -6.06
C GLN A 98 2.08 17.81 -7.52
N ALA A 99 3.25 17.29 -7.94
CA ALA A 99 3.70 17.44 -9.32
C ALA A 99 2.69 16.86 -10.32
N LEU A 100 2.11 15.71 -9.99
CA LEU A 100 1.06 15.09 -10.81
C LEU A 100 -0.22 15.95 -10.85
N MET A 101 -0.68 16.46 -9.71
CA MET A 101 -1.89 17.31 -9.60
C MET A 101 -1.77 18.59 -10.42
N VAL A 102 -0.58 19.22 -10.44
CA VAL A 102 -0.33 20.42 -11.26
C VAL A 102 -0.57 20.15 -12.74
N THR A 103 -0.26 18.94 -13.20
CA THR A 103 -0.40 18.56 -14.61
C THR A 103 -1.77 17.98 -14.97
N SER A 104 -2.65 17.72 -13.99
CA SER A 104 -3.93 17.04 -14.20
C SER A 104 -5.01 17.51 -13.20
N ALA A 105 -5.90 18.40 -13.67
CA ALA A 105 -7.04 18.87 -12.90
C ALA A 105 -7.99 17.73 -12.48
N ILE A 106 -8.09 16.66 -13.29
CA ILE A 106 -8.88 15.47 -12.95
C ILE A 106 -8.24 14.74 -11.76
N THR A 107 -6.91 14.60 -11.75
CA THR A 107 -6.19 14.01 -10.61
C THR A 107 -6.36 14.87 -9.37
N GLU A 108 -6.23 16.19 -9.48
CA GLU A 108 -6.48 17.11 -8.37
C GLU A 108 -7.89 16.96 -7.78
N ALA A 109 -8.91 16.95 -8.64
CA ALA A 109 -10.30 16.80 -8.22
C ALA A 109 -10.55 15.45 -7.53
N ARG A 110 -9.99 14.36 -8.07
CA ARG A 110 -10.12 13.01 -7.50
C ARG A 110 -9.37 12.85 -6.18
N VAL A 111 -8.13 13.31 -6.10
CA VAL A 111 -7.36 13.34 -4.83
C VAL A 111 -8.13 14.11 -3.78
N SER A 112 -8.63 15.30 -4.11
CA SER A 112 -9.44 16.11 -3.19
C SER A 112 -10.72 15.38 -2.75
N GLY A 113 -11.35 14.64 -3.65
CA GLY A 113 -12.51 13.80 -3.35
C GLY A 113 -12.20 12.72 -2.31
N VAL A 114 -11.10 11.98 -2.51
CA VAL A 114 -10.63 10.96 -1.56
C VAL A 114 -10.35 11.56 -0.18
N ILE A 115 -9.65 12.70 -0.12
CA ILE A 115 -9.32 13.37 1.15
C ILE A 115 -10.57 13.88 1.87
N ARG A 116 -11.60 14.34 1.16
CA ARG A 116 -12.90 14.69 1.77
C ARG A 116 -13.57 13.49 2.43
N GLY A 117 -13.34 12.28 1.91
CA GLY A 117 -13.79 11.01 2.46
C GLY A 117 -12.97 10.49 3.66
N ALA A 118 -11.95 11.22 4.13
CA ALA A 118 -11.16 10.81 5.28
C ALA A 118 -12.03 10.59 6.53
N GLN A 119 -11.72 9.51 7.24
CA GLN A 119 -12.41 9.09 8.46
C GLN A 119 -11.77 9.75 9.68
N VAL A 120 -12.59 10.15 10.64
CA VAL A 120 -12.11 10.57 11.97
C VAL A 120 -11.71 9.31 12.74
N VAL A 121 -10.44 9.22 13.14
CA VAL A 121 -9.90 8.09 13.90
C VAL A 121 -9.69 8.42 15.37
N GLU A 122 -9.58 9.70 15.70
CA GLU A 122 -9.38 10.16 17.07
C GLU A 122 -10.01 11.54 17.26
N THR A 123 -10.55 11.78 18.45
CA THR A 123 -11.06 13.08 18.87
C THR A 123 -10.66 13.31 20.31
N ARG A 124 -9.98 14.43 20.58
CA ARG A 124 -9.42 14.75 21.89
C ARG A 124 -9.85 16.14 22.33
N ASP A 125 -10.46 16.22 23.50
CA ASP A 125 -10.76 17.51 24.14
C ASP A 125 -9.47 18.15 24.67
N LEU A 126 -9.23 19.40 24.31
CA LEU A 126 -8.07 20.18 24.77
C LEU A 126 -8.41 21.14 25.93
N GLY A 127 -9.69 21.22 26.29
CA GLY A 127 -10.21 22.23 27.23
C GLY A 127 -10.49 23.56 26.53
N GLY A 128 -11.18 24.47 27.23
CA GLY A 128 -11.48 25.81 26.71
C GLY A 128 -12.37 25.84 25.45
N GLY A 129 -13.14 24.78 25.18
CA GLY A 129 -13.97 24.67 23.97
C GLY A 129 -13.22 24.27 22.70
N ALA A 130 -11.95 23.87 22.82
CA ALA A 130 -11.14 23.36 21.72
C ALA A 130 -11.13 21.83 21.67
N VAL A 131 -11.19 21.28 20.46
CA VAL A 131 -11.15 19.85 20.17
C VAL A 131 -10.14 19.57 19.06
N GLU A 132 -9.20 18.68 19.31
CA GLU A 132 -8.30 18.13 18.29
C GLU A 132 -8.96 16.90 17.64
N VAL A 133 -8.92 16.85 16.32
CA VAL A 133 -9.45 15.74 15.52
C VAL A 133 -8.33 15.19 14.66
N THR A 134 -8.12 13.88 14.72
CA THR A 134 -7.22 13.16 13.80
C THR A 134 -8.06 12.48 12.73
N VAL A 135 -7.72 12.72 11.47
CA VAL A 135 -8.32 12.02 10.32
C VAL A 135 -7.29 11.10 9.66
N ALA A 136 -7.78 10.06 8.99
CA ALA A 136 -6.94 9.14 8.24
C ALA A 136 -7.53 8.78 6.88
N VAL A 137 -6.68 8.38 5.94
CA VAL A 137 -7.07 7.76 4.66
C VAL A 137 -6.01 6.71 4.24
N PRO A 138 -6.39 5.58 3.62
CA PRO A 138 -5.43 4.65 3.06
C PRO A 138 -4.62 5.29 1.93
N ALA A 139 -3.31 5.06 1.90
CA ALA A 139 -2.45 5.38 0.76
C ALA A 139 -2.66 4.39 -0.40
N THR A 140 -3.28 3.24 -0.14
CA THR A 140 -3.71 2.23 -1.12
C THR A 140 -5.16 2.45 -1.56
N GLY A 141 -5.73 1.52 -2.32
CA GLY A 141 -7.10 1.55 -2.79
C GLY A 141 -7.38 2.73 -3.71
N GLU A 142 -8.44 3.48 -3.42
CA GLU A 142 -8.87 4.60 -4.25
C GLU A 142 -7.78 5.67 -4.42
N PHE A 143 -7.03 5.98 -3.36
CA PHE A 143 -5.95 6.97 -3.45
C PHE A 143 -4.87 6.51 -4.44
N ALA A 144 -4.40 5.28 -4.30
CA ALA A 144 -3.42 4.67 -5.20
C ALA A 144 -3.96 4.57 -6.65
N ASP A 145 -5.23 4.21 -6.85
CA ASP A 145 -5.82 4.14 -8.20
C ASP A 145 -5.79 5.50 -8.93
N VAL A 146 -5.94 6.59 -8.17
CA VAL A 146 -5.95 7.95 -8.73
C VAL A 146 -4.55 8.42 -9.11
N VAL A 147 -3.55 8.18 -8.28
CA VAL A 147 -2.20 8.78 -8.44
C VAL A 147 -1.20 7.88 -9.14
N LEU A 148 -1.41 6.56 -9.14
CA LEU A 148 -0.47 5.64 -9.76
C LEU A 148 -0.67 5.57 -11.28
N PRO A 149 0.44 5.51 -12.05
CA PRO A 149 0.40 5.35 -13.50
C PRO A 149 -0.52 4.19 -13.92
N ARG A 150 -1.27 4.39 -15.01
CA ARG A 150 -1.98 3.30 -15.69
C ARG A 150 -1.11 2.82 -16.84
N PRO A 151 -0.72 1.54 -16.88
CA PRO A 151 -0.07 0.96 -18.05
C PRO A 151 -0.91 1.22 -19.30
N ALA A 152 -0.25 1.58 -20.40
CA ALA A 152 -0.90 1.76 -21.68
C ALA A 152 -1.26 0.38 -22.27
N GLY A 153 -2.47 -0.09 -22.00
CA GLY A 153 -3.03 -1.31 -22.59
C GLY A 153 -2.39 -2.63 -22.14
N PRO A 154 -2.86 -3.77 -22.68
CA PRO A 154 -2.32 -5.09 -22.37
C PRO A 154 -0.82 -5.13 -22.70
N LYS A 155 -0.01 -5.53 -21.72
CA LYS A 155 1.42 -5.78 -21.92
C LYS A 155 1.54 -6.77 -23.09
N PRO A 156 2.26 -6.43 -24.19
CA PRO A 156 2.62 -7.43 -25.19
C PRO A 156 3.29 -8.59 -24.46
N PRO A 157 2.95 -9.86 -24.76
CA PRO A 157 3.66 -10.98 -24.18
C PRO A 157 5.15 -10.71 -24.36
N ALA A 158 5.91 -10.78 -23.27
CA ALA A 158 7.34 -10.52 -23.30
C ALA A 158 7.94 -11.30 -24.48
N PRO A 159 8.81 -10.69 -25.32
CA PRO A 159 9.50 -11.45 -26.35
C PRO A 159 10.15 -12.64 -25.67
N VAL A 160 9.75 -13.85 -26.05
CA VAL A 160 10.43 -15.06 -25.62
C VAL A 160 11.82 -14.93 -26.24
N ALA A 161 12.80 -14.50 -25.44
CA ALA A 161 14.18 -14.47 -25.88
C ALA A 161 14.52 -15.88 -26.38
N ALA A 162 15.15 -15.96 -27.55
CA ALA A 162 15.67 -17.22 -28.07
C ALA A 162 16.49 -17.90 -26.96
N PRO A 163 16.37 -19.23 -26.80
CA PRO A 163 16.99 -19.92 -25.68
C PRO A 163 18.49 -19.67 -25.69
N ALA A 164 18.97 -18.90 -24.72
CA ALA A 164 20.38 -18.85 -24.40
C ALA A 164 20.83 -20.26 -24.01
N PRO A 165 22.07 -20.68 -24.34
CA PRO A 165 22.58 -21.98 -23.94
C PRO A 165 22.43 -22.14 -22.43
N ALA A 166 21.76 -23.22 -22.03
CA ALA A 166 21.38 -23.48 -20.64
C ALA A 166 22.63 -23.52 -19.74
N PRO A 167 22.71 -22.68 -18.69
CA PRO A 167 23.59 -22.96 -17.58
C PRO A 167 23.17 -24.29 -16.93
N ALA A 168 24.12 -24.99 -16.32
CA ALA A 168 23.92 -26.27 -15.66
C ALA A 168 22.67 -26.28 -14.73
N PRO A 169 21.98 -27.42 -14.58
CA PRO A 169 20.72 -27.50 -13.85
C PRO A 169 20.94 -27.22 -12.36
N VAL A 170 20.71 -25.97 -11.95
CA VAL A 170 20.50 -25.62 -10.55
C VAL A 170 19.04 -25.94 -10.23
N PRO A 171 18.74 -26.73 -9.19
CA PRO A 171 17.37 -27.00 -8.79
C PRO A 171 16.59 -25.68 -8.62
N PRO A 172 15.40 -25.55 -9.23
CA PRO A 172 14.65 -24.30 -9.17
C PRO A 172 14.22 -24.00 -7.72
N VAL A 173 14.91 -23.09 -7.03
CA VAL A 173 14.45 -22.57 -5.74
C VAL A 173 13.27 -21.62 -6.02
N LEU A 174 12.04 -22.07 -5.80
CA LEU A 174 10.83 -21.24 -5.83
C LEU A 174 10.84 -20.27 -4.65
N TYR A 175 11.04 -18.99 -4.91
CA TYR A 175 10.84 -17.95 -3.90
C TYR A 175 9.39 -17.52 -3.89
N SER A 176 8.92 -17.17 -2.71
CA SER A 176 7.54 -16.73 -2.47
C SER A 176 7.39 -15.22 -2.43
N GLY A 177 8.50 -14.50 -2.30
CA GLY A 177 8.60 -13.05 -2.15
C GLY A 177 10.05 -12.58 -2.18
N LEU A 178 10.25 -11.26 -2.13
CA LEU A 178 11.56 -10.61 -2.07
C LEU A 178 11.61 -9.65 -0.87
N VAL A 179 12.68 -9.75 -0.08
CA VAL A 179 13.00 -8.80 0.99
C VAL A 179 14.31 -8.11 0.62
N ILE A 180 14.30 -6.79 0.53
CA ILE A 180 15.49 -5.99 0.25
C ILE A 180 15.88 -5.20 1.50
N ASP A 181 17.05 -5.47 2.06
CA ASP A 181 17.62 -4.65 3.14
C ASP A 181 18.29 -3.41 2.55
N ALA A 182 17.67 -2.25 2.75
CA ALA A 182 18.10 -0.96 2.23
C ALA A 182 18.43 0.06 3.35
N ARG A 183 18.59 -0.41 4.58
CA ARG A 183 18.98 0.41 5.73
C ARG A 183 20.36 1.03 5.55
N GLY A 184 20.57 2.21 6.12
CA GLY A 184 21.81 2.97 6.05
C GLY A 184 22.08 3.63 4.69
N LEU A 185 21.18 3.47 3.72
CA LEU A 185 21.31 4.08 2.38
C LEU A 185 20.48 5.36 2.23
N GLY A 186 19.67 5.71 3.24
CA GLY A 186 18.79 6.87 3.21
C GLY A 186 17.65 6.74 2.18
N VAL A 187 17.19 5.51 1.95
CA VAL A 187 16.06 5.23 1.07
C VAL A 187 14.79 5.75 1.72
N ARG A 188 14.04 6.56 0.98
CA ARG A 188 12.78 7.16 1.44
C ARG A 188 11.60 6.36 0.88
N PRO A 189 10.59 6.06 1.70
CA PRO A 189 9.39 5.40 1.20
C PRO A 189 8.66 6.23 0.14
N ALA A 190 8.08 5.53 -0.83
CA ALA A 190 7.24 6.05 -1.90
C ALA A 190 6.11 5.06 -2.23
N MET A 191 5.12 5.50 -3.01
CA MET A 191 3.99 4.66 -3.42
C MET A 191 4.38 3.58 -4.44
N ALA A 192 5.32 3.90 -5.32
CA ALA A 192 5.78 3.03 -6.40
C ALA A 192 7.30 3.12 -6.61
N PRO A 193 8.11 2.73 -5.61
CA PRO A 193 9.54 2.65 -5.78
C PRO A 193 9.91 1.56 -6.79
N LYS A 194 11.12 1.68 -7.34
CA LYS A 194 11.70 0.69 -8.25
C LYS A 194 12.87 -0.04 -7.63
N VAL A 195 13.15 -1.25 -8.14
CA VAL A 195 14.42 -1.95 -7.93
C VAL A 195 15.18 -1.91 -9.25
N VAL A 196 16.42 -1.44 -9.20
CA VAL A 196 17.29 -1.36 -10.37
C VAL A 196 18.61 -2.08 -10.10
N SER A 197 19.28 -2.55 -11.14
CA SER A 197 20.66 -3.03 -11.03
C SER A 197 21.64 -1.85 -10.97
N GLU A 198 22.90 -2.12 -10.63
CA GLU A 198 23.99 -1.14 -10.70
C GLU A 198 24.15 -0.54 -12.12
N GLY A 199 23.81 -1.31 -13.16
CA GLY A 199 23.78 -0.84 -14.54
C GLY A 199 22.56 0.01 -14.92
N GLY A 200 21.63 0.26 -13.98
CA GLY A 200 20.41 1.04 -14.21
C GLY A 200 19.27 0.27 -14.89
N GLN A 201 19.39 -1.05 -15.02
CA GLN A 201 18.30 -1.88 -15.56
C GLN A 201 17.18 -2.01 -14.52
N GLU A 202 15.93 -1.75 -14.91
CA GLU A 202 14.77 -1.99 -14.05
C GLU A 202 14.57 -3.50 -13.83
N ILE A 203 14.70 -3.93 -12.59
CA ILE A 203 14.48 -5.32 -12.14
C ILE A 203 13.06 -5.49 -11.63
N TYR A 204 12.50 -4.45 -11.00
CA TYR A 204 11.16 -4.44 -10.45
C TYR A 204 10.54 -3.03 -10.50
N GLY A 205 9.27 -2.97 -10.87
CA GLY A 205 8.49 -1.75 -11.02
C GLY A 205 7.21 -2.01 -11.82
N PHE A 206 6.50 -0.95 -12.24
CA PHE A 206 5.27 -1.07 -13.02
C PHE A 206 5.41 -1.82 -14.35
N SER A 207 6.63 -1.98 -14.87
CA SER A 207 6.86 -2.80 -16.06
C SER A 207 6.67 -4.30 -15.80
N VAL A 208 6.77 -4.74 -14.54
CA VAL A 208 6.70 -6.13 -14.11
C VAL A 208 5.40 -6.43 -13.36
N VAL A 209 4.94 -5.52 -12.50
CA VAL A 209 3.84 -5.78 -11.56
C VAL A 209 2.47 -5.59 -12.18
N ASP A 210 1.51 -6.43 -11.81
CA ASP A 210 0.10 -6.17 -12.08
C ASP A 210 -0.40 -5.05 -11.17
N ARG A 211 -0.87 -3.97 -11.81
CA ARG A 211 -1.36 -2.77 -11.15
C ARG A 211 -2.44 -3.04 -10.11
N ASN A 212 -3.30 -4.05 -10.29
CA ASN A 212 -4.35 -4.36 -9.33
C ASN A 212 -3.77 -4.72 -7.95
N TRP A 213 -2.69 -5.49 -7.92
CA TRP A 213 -1.97 -5.78 -6.68
C TRP A 213 -1.34 -4.51 -6.10
N VAL A 214 -0.76 -3.65 -6.94
CA VAL A 214 -0.17 -2.39 -6.48
C VAL A 214 -1.23 -1.47 -5.86
N VAL A 215 -2.40 -1.35 -6.48
CA VAL A 215 -3.51 -0.54 -5.95
C VAL A 215 -4.01 -1.10 -4.62
N GLN A 216 -4.15 -2.42 -4.48
CA GLN A 216 -4.73 -3.02 -3.28
C GLN A 216 -3.80 -3.00 -2.06
N GLN A 217 -2.53 -3.36 -2.23
CA GLN A 217 -1.59 -3.53 -1.11
C GLN A 217 -0.36 -2.61 -1.17
N GLY A 218 -0.14 -1.89 -2.27
CA GLY A 218 1.06 -1.10 -2.54
C GLY A 218 2.10 -1.85 -3.39
N MET A 219 3.06 -1.12 -3.95
CA MET A 219 4.15 -1.70 -4.74
C MET A 219 5.10 -2.53 -3.87
N VAL A 220 5.44 -2.01 -2.69
CA VAL A 220 6.26 -2.70 -1.69
C VAL A 220 5.67 -2.48 -0.30
N GLY A 221 5.96 -3.37 0.63
CA GLY A 221 5.75 -3.09 2.05
C GLY A 221 7.02 -2.56 2.70
N TYR A 222 6.88 -1.70 3.70
CA TYR A 222 8.01 -1.13 4.42
C TYR A 222 8.08 -1.65 5.85
N SER A 223 9.26 -2.08 6.26
CA SER A 223 9.58 -2.46 7.63
C SER A 223 10.84 -1.75 8.10
N LYS A 224 10.93 -1.44 9.39
CA LYS A 224 12.19 -1.04 10.02
C LYS A 224 12.99 -2.22 10.56
N ASP A 225 12.34 -3.38 10.71
CA ASP A 225 12.95 -4.60 11.24
C ASP A 225 13.08 -5.68 10.15
N PRO A 226 14.29 -6.21 9.90
CA PRO A 226 14.49 -7.29 8.94
C PRO A 226 13.78 -8.59 9.30
N GLY A 227 13.65 -8.91 10.58
CA GLY A 227 12.97 -10.13 11.05
C GLY A 227 11.48 -10.08 10.71
N ALA A 228 10.83 -8.98 11.08
CA ALA A 228 9.44 -8.70 10.75
C ALA A 228 9.21 -8.67 9.24
N ALA A 229 10.13 -8.11 8.46
CA ALA A 229 10.02 -8.10 7.00
C ALA A 229 10.01 -9.52 6.40
N ARG A 230 10.89 -10.40 6.90
CA ARG A 230 10.98 -11.81 6.46
C ARG A 230 9.77 -12.64 6.85
N ALA A 231 9.19 -12.36 8.02
CA ALA A 231 8.02 -13.06 8.53
C ALA A 231 6.68 -12.50 8.01
N HIS A 232 6.71 -11.40 7.25
CA HIS A 232 5.51 -10.72 6.79
C HIS A 232 4.72 -11.56 5.78
N GLU A 233 3.40 -11.61 5.92
CA GLU A 233 2.49 -12.40 5.07
C GLU A 233 2.65 -12.10 3.57
N ARG A 234 2.97 -10.85 3.23
CA ARG A 234 3.26 -10.37 1.87
C ARG A 234 4.33 -11.19 1.15
N VAL A 235 5.34 -11.70 1.86
CA VAL A 235 6.49 -12.41 1.28
C VAL A 235 6.60 -13.86 1.78
N ALA A 236 5.56 -14.35 2.47
CA ALA A 236 5.45 -15.57 3.29
C ALA A 236 6.21 -16.82 2.80
N ASP A 237 6.46 -17.80 3.66
CA ASP A 237 7.11 -19.11 3.39
C ASP A 237 8.62 -19.07 3.13
N ARG A 238 9.07 -18.52 2.00
CA ARG A 238 10.48 -18.58 1.56
C ARG A 238 10.90 -17.35 0.74
N PRO A 239 11.04 -16.16 1.36
CA PRO A 239 11.48 -14.98 0.65
C PRO A 239 12.95 -15.09 0.23
N LEU A 240 13.26 -14.56 -0.96
CA LEU A 240 14.63 -14.23 -1.32
C LEU A 240 15.05 -12.97 -0.55
N ILE A 241 16.24 -12.99 0.04
CA ILE A 241 16.76 -11.85 0.81
C ILE A 241 17.94 -11.28 0.06
N VAL A 242 17.84 -9.99 -0.29
CA VAL A 242 18.86 -9.25 -1.03
C VAL A 242 19.27 -8.03 -0.21
N LYS A 243 20.53 -7.62 -0.34
CA LYS A 243 21.01 -6.35 0.23
C LYS A 243 21.08 -5.30 -0.87
N ALA A 244 20.49 -4.13 -0.63
CA ALA A 244 20.69 -3.00 -1.52
C ALA A 244 22.12 -2.46 -1.38
N VAL A 245 22.64 -1.94 -2.48
CA VAL A 245 23.99 -1.35 -2.57
C VAL A 245 23.95 0.18 -2.61
N ALA A 246 22.84 0.77 -3.07
CA ALA A 246 22.64 2.22 -3.10
C ALA A 246 21.15 2.59 -3.16
N ALA A 247 20.86 3.86 -2.89
CA ALA A 247 19.57 4.49 -3.21
C ALA A 247 19.65 5.17 -4.58
N ALA A 248 18.56 5.15 -5.33
CA ALA A 248 18.43 5.75 -6.65
C ALA A 248 17.18 6.65 -6.76
N GLY A 249 17.14 7.43 -7.84
CA GLY A 249 16.13 8.47 -8.07
C GLY A 249 16.46 9.78 -7.33
N ALA A 250 15.97 10.90 -7.84
CA ALA A 250 16.20 12.22 -7.25
C ALA A 250 15.65 12.29 -5.82
N SER A 251 14.53 11.61 -5.57
CA SER A 251 13.90 11.51 -4.25
C SER A 251 14.48 10.40 -3.36
N LYS A 252 15.48 9.64 -3.82
CA LYS A 252 16.07 8.48 -3.13
C LYS A 252 15.06 7.41 -2.73
N THR A 253 14.10 7.11 -3.60
CA THR A 253 13.03 6.14 -3.31
C THR A 253 13.30 4.76 -3.91
N ASP A 254 14.12 4.72 -4.96
CA ASP A 254 14.43 3.49 -5.67
C ASP A 254 15.65 2.83 -5.01
N VAL A 255 15.71 1.50 -5.08
CA VAL A 255 16.82 0.72 -4.51
C VAL A 255 17.67 0.11 -5.61
N VAL A 256 18.98 0.21 -5.45
CA VAL A 256 19.96 -0.43 -6.33
C VAL A 256 20.39 -1.74 -5.68
N ILE A 257 20.37 -2.83 -6.42
CA ILE A 257 20.89 -4.14 -5.99
C ILE A 257 22.13 -4.51 -6.82
N SER A 258 22.94 -5.43 -6.29
CA SER A 258 24.13 -5.91 -7.01
C SER A 258 23.76 -6.54 -8.35
N ASN A 259 24.66 -6.48 -9.33
CA ASN A 259 24.44 -7.13 -10.62
C ASN A 259 24.25 -8.65 -10.49
N ASP A 260 24.81 -9.28 -9.46
CA ASP A 260 24.65 -10.72 -9.25
C ASP A 260 23.27 -11.07 -8.68
N ASP A 261 22.75 -10.26 -7.74
CA ASP A 261 21.36 -10.39 -7.28
C ASP A 261 20.37 -10.06 -8.39
N ALA A 262 20.68 -9.07 -9.22
CA ALA A 262 19.88 -8.74 -10.41
C ALA A 262 19.84 -9.91 -11.40
N LYS A 263 20.97 -10.58 -11.67
CA LYS A 263 21.01 -11.79 -12.51
C LYS A 263 20.20 -12.91 -11.89
N LEU A 264 20.23 -13.11 -10.56
CA LEU A 264 19.40 -14.09 -9.88
C LEU A 264 17.90 -13.79 -10.08
N LEU A 265 17.52 -12.52 -9.96
CA LEU A 265 16.15 -12.05 -10.17
C LEU A 265 15.72 -11.98 -11.65
N LEU A 266 16.63 -12.04 -12.61
CA LEU A 266 16.32 -12.06 -14.05
C LEU A 266 16.45 -13.45 -14.68
N GLY A 267 17.34 -14.30 -14.15
CA GLY A 267 17.69 -15.62 -14.68
C GLY A 267 16.77 -16.76 -14.23
N SER A 268 15.76 -16.46 -13.42
CA SER A 268 14.86 -17.45 -12.83
C SER A 268 13.50 -17.41 -13.54
N GLY A 269 13.16 -18.41 -14.37
CA GLY A 269 11.93 -18.45 -15.20
C GLY A 269 10.59 -18.29 -14.45
N PRO A 270 9.71 -19.31 -14.32
CA PRO A 270 8.41 -19.20 -13.63
C PRO A 270 8.47 -18.84 -12.13
N HIS A 271 9.65 -18.49 -11.62
CA HIS A 271 10.00 -18.23 -10.22
C HIS A 271 9.72 -16.80 -9.75
N LEU A 272 9.37 -15.90 -10.66
CA LEU A 272 9.19 -14.47 -10.39
C LEU A 272 7.73 -14.03 -10.44
N ALA A 273 6.78 -14.98 -10.55
CA ALA A 273 5.35 -14.71 -10.48
C ALA A 273 4.93 -14.00 -9.17
N PHE A 274 5.78 -14.04 -8.13
CA PHE A 274 5.57 -13.26 -6.92
C PHE A 274 5.81 -11.76 -7.11
N LEU A 275 6.72 -11.35 -8.01
CA LEU A 275 6.97 -9.95 -8.34
C LEU A 275 5.72 -9.35 -9.00
N GLU A 276 5.10 -10.09 -9.94
CA GLU A 276 3.84 -9.68 -10.57
C GLU A 276 2.72 -9.42 -9.55
N LYS A 277 2.76 -10.10 -8.40
CA LYS A 277 1.82 -10.00 -7.29
C LYS A 277 2.25 -9.05 -6.17
N ALA A 278 3.21 -8.15 -6.43
CA ALA A 278 3.72 -7.17 -5.47
C ALA A 278 4.18 -7.76 -4.12
N ARG A 279 4.76 -8.96 -4.15
CA ARG A 279 5.30 -9.65 -2.95
C ARG A 279 6.73 -9.20 -2.68
N VAL A 280 6.89 -7.92 -2.38
CA VAL A 280 8.19 -7.29 -2.13
C VAL A 280 8.13 -6.46 -0.84
N MET A 281 9.15 -6.60 0.00
CA MET A 281 9.32 -5.84 1.24
C MET A 281 10.67 -5.11 1.22
N PHE A 282 10.66 -3.82 1.56
CA PHE A 282 11.86 -3.03 1.81
C PHE A 282 12.08 -2.90 3.31
N VAL A 283 13.32 -3.12 3.74
CA VAL A 283 13.76 -2.76 5.08
C VAL A 283 14.48 -1.42 5.00
N VAL A 284 13.97 -0.42 5.70
CA VAL A 284 14.47 0.96 5.69
C VAL A 284 14.70 1.45 7.13
N ASP A 285 15.33 2.61 7.28
CA ASP A 285 15.67 3.20 8.58
C ASP A 285 14.44 3.73 9.37
#